data_AF-A0A957YCP7-F1
#
_entry.id   AF-A0A957YCP7-F1
#
_cell.length_a   1.000
_cell.length_b   1.000
_cell.length_c   1.000
_cell.angle_alpha   90.00
_cell.angle_beta   90.00
_cell.angle_gamma   90.00
#
_symmetry.space_group_name_H-M   'P 1'
#
loop_
_entity.id
_entity.type
_entity.pdbx_description
1 polymer ?
#
loop_
_entity_poly.entity_id
_entity_poly.type
_entity_poly.pdbx_seq_one_letter_code
_entity_poly.pdbx_strand_id
1 'polypeptide(L)'
;MASTVIQTPHVALTQYRSKLQQAANELEATMREVAQIAGKLNEGGLVGRTGTAMSAALTEKLNPAINALYTKTMEEDRDIAMAIQQRNIEVERENVSKMGK
;
A
#
# COMPACT_ATOMS: atom_id res chain seq x y z
N MET A 1 -24.24 -18.35 -19.09
CA MET A 1 -24.24 -16.91 -18.72
C MET A 1 -23.64 -16.65 -17.33
N ALA A 2 -22.61 -17.41 -16.89
CA ALA A 2 -22.02 -17.24 -15.56
C ALA A 2 -20.89 -16.19 -15.49
N SER A 3 -20.57 -15.52 -16.60
CA SER A 3 -19.36 -14.69 -16.72
C SER A 3 -19.47 -13.32 -16.02
N THR A 4 -20.64 -12.69 -16.03
CA THR A 4 -20.75 -11.27 -15.68
C THR A 4 -20.71 -11.00 -14.18
N VAL A 5 -21.30 -11.88 -13.37
CA VAL A 5 -21.42 -11.68 -11.90
C VAL A 5 -20.09 -11.91 -11.17
N ILE A 6 -19.22 -12.76 -11.72
CA ILE A 6 -17.89 -13.05 -11.14
C ILE A 6 -16.87 -11.97 -11.56
N GLN A 7 -17.02 -11.39 -12.75
CA GLN A 7 -16.06 -10.43 -13.30
C GLN A 7 -16.09 -9.06 -12.58
N THR A 8 -17.25 -8.54 -12.20
CA THR A 8 -17.32 -7.17 -11.66
C THR A 8 -16.59 -6.99 -10.32
N PRO A 9 -16.74 -7.89 -9.32
CA PRO A 9 -15.99 -7.78 -8.06
C PRO A 9 -14.49 -8.03 -8.25
N HIS A 10 -14.11 -9.00 -9.09
CA HIS A 10 -12.70 -9.31 -9.34
C HIS A 10 -11.98 -8.16 -10.03
N VAL A 11 -12.58 -7.52 -11.05
CA VAL A 11 -11.98 -6.37 -11.73
C VAL A 11 -11.81 -5.19 -10.79
N ALA A 12 -12.81 -4.92 -9.93
CA ALA A 12 -12.73 -3.86 -8.93
C ALA A 12 -11.59 -4.10 -7.91
N LEU A 13 -11.44 -5.33 -7.42
CA LEU A 13 -10.35 -5.69 -6.51
C LEU A 13 -8.98 -5.56 -7.18
N THR A 14 -8.82 -5.99 -8.43
CA THR A 14 -7.57 -5.81 -9.17
C THR A 14 -7.21 -4.33 -9.37
N GLN A 15 -8.19 -3.49 -9.71
CA GLN A 15 -7.96 -2.04 -9.84
C GLN A 15 -7.61 -1.39 -8.50
N TYR A 16 -8.26 -1.82 -7.42
CA TYR A 16 -7.97 -1.32 -6.08
C TYR A 16 -6.55 -1.69 -5.63
N ARG A 17 -6.10 -2.92 -5.90
CA ARG A 17 -4.71 -3.34 -5.70
C ARG A 17 -3.70 -2.45 -6.42
N SER A 18 -3.98 -2.10 -7.69
CA SER A 18 -3.12 -1.17 -8.43
C SER A 18 -3.02 0.20 -7.74
N LYS A 19 -4.12 0.70 -7.15
CA LYS A 19 -4.10 1.94 -6.38
C LYS A 19 -3.33 1.82 -5.06
N LEU A 20 -3.45 0.69 -4.36
CA LEU A 20 -2.66 0.43 -3.14
C LEU A 20 -1.16 0.39 -3.45
N GLN A 21 -0.77 -0.26 -4.55
CA GLN A 21 0.64 -0.28 -4.98
C GLN A 21 1.15 1.12 -5.33
N GLN A 22 0.35 1.92 -6.04
CA GLN A 22 0.69 3.31 -6.31
C GLN A 22 0.86 4.11 -5.02
N ALA A 23 -0.11 4.01 -4.10
CA ALA A 23 -0.04 4.69 -2.81
C ALA A 23 1.19 4.26 -1.99
N ALA A 24 1.53 2.97 -1.98
CA ALA A 24 2.73 2.47 -1.32
C ALA A 24 4.01 3.11 -1.88
N ASN A 25 4.11 3.24 -3.21
CA ASN A 25 5.25 3.91 -3.86
C ASN A 25 5.32 5.40 -3.51
N GLU A 26 4.17 6.09 -3.50
CA GLU A 26 4.08 7.50 -3.11
C GLU A 26 4.49 7.71 -1.64
N LEU A 27 4.08 6.81 -0.75
CA LEU A 27 4.48 6.84 0.66
C LEU A 27 5.99 6.61 0.80
N GLU A 28 6.56 5.65 0.06
CA GLU A 28 7.99 5.40 0.06
C GLU A 28 8.80 6.62 -0.41
N ALA A 29 8.36 7.25 -1.50
CA ALA A 29 8.94 8.49 -2.01
C ALA A 29 8.85 9.61 -0.97
N THR A 30 7.69 9.77 -0.32
CA THR A 30 7.47 10.78 0.71
C THR A 30 8.42 10.60 1.90
N MET A 31 8.65 9.37 2.38
CA MET A 31 9.62 9.12 3.47
C MET A 31 11.04 9.55 3.09
N ARG A 32 11.46 9.30 1.84
CA ARG A 32 12.78 9.70 1.34
C ARG A 32 12.89 11.23 1.29
N GLU A 33 11.87 11.92 0.82
CA GLU A 33 11.82 13.39 0.80
C GLU A 33 11.88 13.97 2.21
N VAL A 34 11.10 13.44 3.15
CA VAL A 34 11.11 13.84 4.55
C VAL A 34 12.50 13.65 5.18
N ALA A 35 13.15 12.51 4.91
CA ALA A 35 14.51 12.26 5.38
C ALA A 35 15.53 13.25 4.79
N GLN A 36 15.42 13.58 3.51
CA GLN A 36 16.28 14.58 2.87
C GLN A 36 16.07 15.98 3.45
N ILE A 37 14.82 16.38 3.72
CA ILE A 37 14.49 17.67 4.34
C ILE A 37 15.10 17.71 5.75
N ALA A 38 14.91 16.66 6.56
CA ALA A 38 15.50 16.58 7.89
C ALA A 38 17.04 16.67 7.86
N GLY A 39 17.69 16.02 6.89
CA GLY A 39 19.13 16.13 6.66
C GLY A 39 19.58 17.58 6.40
N LYS A 40 18.91 18.27 5.48
CA LYS A 40 19.19 19.69 5.17
C LYS A 40 18.98 20.60 6.38
N LEU A 41 17.98 20.33 7.22
CA LEU A 41 17.76 21.09 8.45
C LEU A 41 18.89 20.87 9.46
N ASN A 42 19.38 19.63 9.60
CA ASN A 42 20.51 19.30 10.46
C ASN A 42 21.84 19.91 9.97
N GLU A 43 22.00 20.07 8.67
CA GLU A 43 23.20 20.68 8.05
C GLU A 43 23.21 22.22 8.14
N GLY A 44 22.27 22.82 8.86
CA GLY A 44 22.21 24.26 9.07
C GLY A 44 21.25 25.00 8.15
N GLY A 45 20.41 24.30 7.38
CA GLY A 45 19.31 24.91 6.63
C GLY A 45 18.27 25.60 7.52
N LEU A 46 18.18 25.19 8.79
CA LEU A 46 17.49 25.92 9.85
C LEU A 46 18.26 25.75 11.15
N VAL A 47 18.80 26.85 11.69
CA VAL A 47 19.71 26.79 12.84
C VAL A 47 18.96 27.03 14.15
N GLY A 48 19.41 26.37 15.22
CA GLY A 48 18.90 26.56 16.57
C GLY A 48 17.77 25.59 16.95
N ARG A 49 17.13 25.86 18.10
CA ARG A 49 16.14 24.96 18.73
C ARG A 49 15.01 24.54 17.79
N THR A 50 14.57 25.44 16.91
CA THR A 50 13.50 25.15 15.94
C THR A 50 13.96 24.17 14.86
N GLY A 51 15.18 24.30 14.34
CA GLY A 51 15.74 23.38 13.36
C GLY A 51 15.89 21.97 13.91
N THR A 52 16.45 21.86 15.11
CA THR A 52 16.58 20.59 15.83
C THR A 52 15.22 19.96 16.11
N ALA A 53 14.25 20.73 16.61
CA ALA A 53 12.91 20.22 16.89
C ALA A 53 12.16 19.78 15.62
N MET A 54 12.30 20.53 14.52
CA MET A 54 11.67 20.19 13.25
C MET A 54 12.28 18.93 12.65
N SER A 55 13.62 18.84 12.64
CA SER A 55 14.32 17.65 12.17
C SER A 55 13.93 16.41 12.97
N ALA A 56 13.90 16.51 14.31
CA ALA A 56 13.43 15.43 15.18
C ALA A 56 11.96 15.08 14.92
N ALA A 57 11.07 16.06 14.73
CA ALA A 57 9.67 15.79 14.40
C ALA A 57 9.52 15.03 13.06
N LEU A 58 10.32 15.38 12.06
CA LEU A 58 10.31 14.70 10.75
C LEU A 58 10.82 13.25 10.86
N THR A 59 11.92 13.02 11.57
CA THR A 59 12.58 11.71 11.63
C THR A 59 11.95 10.77 12.67
N GLU A 60 11.56 11.29 13.83
CA GLU A 60 11.12 10.47 14.98
C GLU A 60 9.60 10.31 15.03
N LYS A 61 8.84 11.15 14.31
CA LYS A 61 7.37 11.10 14.32
C LYS A 61 6.79 10.88 12.94
N LEU A 62 7.09 11.77 11.99
CA LEU A 62 6.47 11.74 10.68
C LEU A 62 6.90 10.50 9.87
N ASN A 63 8.19 10.23 9.74
CA ASN A 63 8.68 9.05 9.02
C ASN A 63 8.12 7.73 9.58
N PRO A 64 8.12 7.49 10.92
CA PRO A 64 7.48 6.31 11.49
C PRO A 64 5.98 6.22 11.19
N ALA A 65 5.25 7.34 11.21
CA ALA A 65 3.82 7.36 10.88
C ALA A 65 3.57 7.02 9.39
N ILE A 66 4.38 7.56 8.48
CA ILE A 66 4.31 7.23 7.05
C ILE A 66 4.65 5.75 6.82
N ASN A 67 5.68 5.23 7.50
CA ASN A 67 6.05 3.81 7.41
C ASN A 67 4.95 2.86 7.92
N ALA A 68 4.25 3.25 8.99
CA ALA A 68 3.10 2.50 9.48
C ALA A 68 1.97 2.46 8.44
N LEU A 69 1.70 3.60 7.79
CA LEU A 69 0.72 3.67 6.71
C LEU A 69 1.14 2.83 5.49
N TYR A 70 2.41 2.90 5.09
CA TYR A 70 2.97 2.06 4.02
C TYR A 70 2.77 0.56 4.33
N THR A 71 3.06 0.16 5.56
CA THR A 71 2.90 -1.23 6.01
C THR A 71 1.44 -1.66 5.92
N LYS A 72 0.49 -0.82 6.36
CA LYS A 72 -0.95 -1.11 6.25
C LYS A 72 -1.43 -1.21 4.81
N THR A 73 -1.01 -0.30 3.94
CA THR A 73 -1.31 -0.36 2.50
C THR A 73 -0.81 -1.68 1.89
N MET A 74 0.36 -2.16 2.31
CA MET A 74 0.92 -3.41 1.80
C MET A 74 0.26 -4.66 2.37
N GLU A 75 -0.18 -4.62 3.63
CA GLU A 75 -1.03 -5.66 4.22
C GLU A 75 -2.36 -5.76 3.45
N GLU A 76 -3.01 -4.64 3.16
CA GLU A 76 -4.26 -4.62 2.38
C GLU A 76 -4.08 -5.17 0.96
N ASP A 77 -2.98 -4.84 0.26
CA ASP A 77 -2.72 -5.43 -1.08
C ASP A 77 -2.58 -6.95 -1.01
N ARG A 78 -1.89 -7.45 0.02
CA ARG A 78 -1.70 -8.89 0.23
C ARG A 78 -3.03 -9.59 0.52
N ASP A 79 -3.85 -9.03 1.41
CA ASP A 79 -5.14 -9.61 1.79
C ASP A 79 -6.07 -9.72 0.58
N ILE A 80 -6.08 -8.69 -0.27
CA ILE A 80 -6.88 -8.69 -1.50
C ILE A 80 -6.32 -9.67 -2.53
N ALA A 81 -5.00 -9.78 -2.65
CA ALA A 81 -4.37 -10.79 -3.50
C ALA A 81 -4.80 -12.21 -3.11
N MET A 82 -4.80 -12.50 -1.81
CA MET A 82 -5.23 -13.79 -1.25
C MET A 82 -6.72 -14.02 -1.50
N ALA A 83 -7.57 -13.01 -1.32
CA ALA A 83 -9.01 -13.12 -1.60
C ALA A 83 -9.30 -13.42 -3.07
N ILE A 84 -8.59 -12.76 -4.00
CA ILE A 84 -8.70 -13.03 -5.44
C ILE A 84 -8.28 -14.48 -5.74
N GLN A 85 -7.13 -14.91 -5.21
CA GLN A 85 -6.62 -16.26 -5.44
C GLN A 85 -7.60 -17.33 -4.92
N GLN A 86 -8.11 -17.15 -3.70
CA GLN A 86 -9.08 -18.05 -3.08
C GLN A 86 -10.35 -18.15 -3.94
N ARG A 87 -10.86 -17.03 -4.43
CA ARG A 87 -12.03 -17.02 -5.30
C ARG A 87 -11.80 -17.77 -6.61
N ASN A 88 -10.62 -17.63 -7.21
CA ASN A 88 -10.29 -18.33 -8.47
C ASN A 88 -10.27 -19.85 -8.27
N ILE A 89 -9.71 -20.33 -7.15
CA ILE A 89 -9.71 -21.76 -6.79
C ILE A 89 -11.15 -22.30 -6.64
N GLU A 90 -12.03 -21.53 -6.00
CA GLU A 90 -13.44 -21.93 -5.84
C GLU A 90 -14.16 -22.03 -7.19
N VAL A 91 -13.94 -21.07 -8.08
CA VAL A 91 -14.52 -21.07 -9.43
C VAL A 91 -14.02 -22.27 -10.24
N GLU A 92 -12.74 -22.61 -10.16
CA GLU A 92 -12.18 -23.80 -10.81
C GLU A 92 -12.83 -25.09 -10.29
N ARG A 93 -13.00 -25.22 -8.96
CA ARG A 93 -13.68 -26.37 -8.35
C ARG A 93 -15.14 -26.50 -8.81
N GLU A 94 -15.87 -25.39 -8.87
CA GLU A 94 -17.24 -25.36 -9.38
C GLU A 94 -17.32 -25.80 -10.84
N ASN A 95 -16.39 -25.37 -11.69
CA ASN A 95 -16.36 -25.71 -13.11
C ASN A 95 -16.04 -27.19 -13.34
N VAL A 96 -15.05 -27.74 -12.62
CA VAL A 96 -14.73 -29.18 -12.69
C VAL A 96 -15.91 -30.04 -12.24
N SER A 97 -16.62 -29.64 -11.17
CA SER A 97 -17.81 -30.36 -10.70
C SER A 97 -18.97 -30.37 -11.71
N LYS A 98 -19.13 -29.29 -12.50
CA LYS A 98 -20.17 -29.18 -13.54
C LYS A 98 -19.83 -29.95 -14.82
N MET A 99 -18.55 -30.19 -15.11
CA MET A 99 -18.11 -30.96 -16.29
C MET A 99 -18.13 -32.48 -16.06
N GLY A 100 -18.11 -32.93 -14.80
CA GLY A 100 -18.22 -34.35 -14.42
C GLY A 100 -19.66 -34.87 -14.31
N LYS A 101 -20.67 -34.06 -14.66
CA LYS A 101 -22.08 -34.42 -14.77
C LYS A 101 -22.54 -34.23 -16.20
#